data_AF-A0AAE9Y315-F1
#
_entry.id   AF-A0AAE9Y315-F1
#
_cell.length_a   1.000
_cell.length_b   1.000
_cell.length_c   1.000
_cell.angle_alpha   90.00
_cell.angle_beta   90.00
_cell.angle_gamma   90.00
#
_symmetry.space_group_name_H-M   'P 1'
#
loop_
_entity.id
_entity.type
_entity.pdbx_description
1 polymer ?
#
loop_
_entity_poly.entity_id
_entity_poly.type
_entity_poly.pdbx_seq_one_letter_code
_entity_poly.pdbx_strand_id
1 'polypeptide(L)'
;MGLWDMHQQMSLRHLRAGQASAESAQRGRHEAMRDDVEALEDRMERLLLLTDALWDLASERLGLTDEDLAARVAALDEASGAPDGRRHRALRRCGACDAAVPHGRPSCVFCGADAPGVGPFDRV
;
A
#
# COMPACT_ATOMS: atom_id res chain seq x y z
N MET A 1 -10.77 -22.51 54.44
CA MET A 1 -10.75 -21.74 53.17
C MET A 1 -12.17 -21.76 52.63
N GLY A 2 -12.85 -20.61 52.58
CA GLY A 2 -14.30 -20.57 52.28
C GLY A 2 -14.62 -20.80 50.81
N LEU A 3 -15.83 -21.28 50.51
CA LEU A 3 -16.32 -21.46 49.13
C LEU A 3 -16.23 -20.17 48.30
N TRP A 4 -16.44 -19.01 48.95
CA TRP A 4 -16.27 -17.69 48.35
C TRP A 4 -14.83 -17.38 47.93
N ASP A 5 -13.85 -17.72 48.76
CA ASP A 5 -12.42 -17.52 48.48
C ASP A 5 -11.96 -18.37 47.30
N MET A 6 -12.43 -19.62 47.22
CA MET A 6 -12.16 -20.50 46.07
C MET A 6 -12.76 -19.95 44.76
N HIS A 7 -14.00 -19.48 44.78
CA HIS A 7 -14.66 -18.88 43.61
C HIS A 7 -13.94 -17.59 43.17
N GLN A 8 -13.57 -16.72 44.13
CA GLN A 8 -12.82 -15.50 43.86
C GLN A 8 -11.45 -15.83 43.24
N GLN A 9 -10.72 -16.79 43.80
CA GLN A 9 -9.44 -17.22 43.23
C GLN A 9 -9.58 -17.77 41.80
N MET A 10 -10.66 -18.51 41.50
CA MET A 10 -10.93 -18.97 40.14
C MET A 10 -11.23 -17.81 39.17
N SER A 11 -12.09 -16.87 39.56
CA SER A 11 -12.39 -15.69 38.72
C SER A 11 -11.14 -14.84 38.42
N LEU A 12 -10.28 -14.64 39.41
CA LEU A 12 -9.01 -13.92 39.24
C LEU A 12 -8.05 -14.66 38.31
N ARG A 13 -7.97 -15.99 38.41
CA ARG A 13 -7.17 -16.81 37.48
C ARG A 13 -7.70 -16.70 36.05
N HIS A 14 -9.01 -16.76 35.85
CA HIS A 14 -9.61 -16.65 34.53
C HIS A 14 -9.35 -15.28 33.90
N LEU A 15 -9.54 -14.20 34.66
CA LEU A 15 -9.26 -12.84 34.20
C LEU A 15 -7.79 -12.65 33.82
N ARG A 16 -6.87 -13.12 34.67
CA ARG A 16 -5.42 -13.06 34.39
C ARG A 16 -5.02 -13.87 33.15
N ALA A 17 -5.62 -15.05 32.95
CA ALA A 17 -5.39 -15.85 31.75
C ALA A 17 -5.89 -15.14 30.48
N GLY A 18 -7.06 -14.49 30.56
CA GLY A 18 -7.59 -13.66 29.47
C GLY A 18 -6.69 -12.46 29.16
N GLN A 19 -6.19 -11.77 30.19
CA GLN A 19 -5.25 -10.65 30.02
C GLN A 19 -3.93 -11.11 29.38
N ALA A 20 -3.34 -12.20 29.87
CA ALA A 20 -2.09 -12.73 29.31
C ALA A 20 -2.26 -13.13 27.82
N SER A 21 -3.39 -13.73 27.46
CA SER A 21 -3.71 -14.05 26.06
C SER A 21 -3.93 -12.81 25.19
N ALA A 22 -4.53 -11.75 25.73
CA ALA A 22 -4.72 -10.49 25.00
C ALA A 22 -3.37 -9.78 24.76
N GLU A 23 -2.50 -9.76 25.78
CA GLU A 23 -1.16 -9.19 25.69
C GLU A 23 -0.25 -9.96 24.72
N SER A 24 -0.33 -11.29 24.68
CA SER A 24 0.43 -12.08 23.71
C SER A 24 -0.08 -11.85 22.28
N ALA A 25 -1.39 -11.79 22.08
CA ALA A 25 -1.99 -11.46 20.78
C ALA A 25 -1.65 -10.03 20.33
N GLN A 26 -1.57 -9.08 21.26
CA GLN A 26 -1.12 -7.72 20.95
C GLN A 26 0.36 -7.70 20.55
N ARG A 27 1.23 -8.39 21.29
CA ARG A 27 2.65 -8.52 20.94
C ARG A 27 2.86 -9.14 19.56
N GLY A 28 2.18 -10.25 19.26
CA GLY A 28 2.27 -10.88 17.94
C GLY A 28 1.80 -9.98 16.80
N ARG A 29 0.76 -9.15 17.01
CA ARG A 29 0.35 -8.14 16.02
C ARG A 29 1.39 -7.04 15.81
N HIS A 30 2.03 -6.59 16.89
CA HIS A 30 3.09 -5.58 16.80
C HIS A 30 4.34 -6.13 16.10
N GLU A 31 4.67 -7.40 16.32
CA GLU A 31 5.78 -8.09 15.65
C GLU A 31 5.49 -8.25 14.15
N ALA A 32 4.33 -8.81 13.79
CA ALA A 32 3.95 -8.93 12.38
C ALA A 32 3.93 -7.59 11.63
N MET A 33 3.45 -6.51 12.28
CA MET A 33 3.49 -5.16 11.70
C MET A 33 4.92 -4.67 11.47
N ARG A 34 5.86 -5.00 12.36
CA ARG A 34 7.27 -4.64 12.18
C ARG A 34 7.89 -5.40 11.00
N ASP A 35 7.63 -6.70 10.92
CA ASP A 35 8.13 -7.53 9.82
C ASP A 35 7.58 -7.04 8.46
N ASP A 36 6.31 -6.63 8.42
CA ASP A 36 5.69 -6.06 7.21
C ASP A 36 6.35 -4.72 6.80
N VAL A 37 6.71 -3.87 7.77
CA VAL A 37 7.41 -2.60 7.51
C VAL A 37 8.82 -2.86 7.02
N GLU A 38 9.58 -3.75 7.65
CA GLU A 38 10.94 -4.13 7.23
C GLU A 38 10.93 -4.70 5.81
N ALA A 39 9.99 -5.61 5.50
CA ALA A 39 9.84 -6.15 4.15
C ALA A 39 9.43 -5.09 3.12
N LEU A 40 8.72 -4.04 3.53
CA LEU A 40 8.36 -2.91 2.65
C LEU A 40 9.57 -2.00 2.40
N GLU A 41 10.37 -1.73 3.44
CA GLU A 41 11.62 -0.97 3.35
C GLU A 41 12.60 -1.66 2.40
N ASP A 42 12.83 -2.97 2.56
CA ASP A 42 13.69 -3.77 1.66
C ASP A 42 13.23 -3.70 0.19
N ARG A 43 11.92 -3.79 -0.04
CA ARG A 43 11.35 -3.67 -1.40
C ARG A 43 11.55 -2.27 -1.96
N MET A 44 11.45 -1.24 -1.13
CA MET A 44 11.68 0.14 -1.54
C MET A 44 13.15 0.37 -1.90
N GLU A 45 14.09 -0.09 -1.08
CA GLU A 45 15.53 0.00 -1.37
C GLU A 45 15.88 -0.71 -2.67
N ARG A 46 15.32 -1.90 -2.89
CA ARG A 46 15.52 -2.62 -4.15
C ARG A 46 14.93 -1.87 -5.35
N LEU A 47 13.78 -1.23 -5.20
CA LEU A 47 13.19 -0.42 -6.27
C LEU A 47 14.06 0.79 -6.58
N LEU A 48 14.58 1.49 -5.56
CA LEU A 48 15.49 2.62 -5.73
C LEU A 48 16.75 2.21 -6.49
N LEU A 49 17.38 1.11 -6.09
CA LEU A 49 18.56 0.57 -6.78
C LEU A 49 18.27 0.24 -8.25
N LEU A 50 17.11 -0.34 -8.55
CA LEU A 50 16.71 -0.64 -9.92
C LEU A 50 16.41 0.63 -10.72
N THR A 51 15.80 1.65 -10.11
CA THR A 51 15.54 2.93 -10.79
C THR A 51 16.83 3.70 -11.07
N ASP A 52 17.80 3.64 -10.15
CA ASP A 52 19.12 4.24 -10.34
C ASP A 52 19.86 3.56 -11.50
N ALA A 53 19.89 2.22 -11.51
CA ALA A 53 20.48 1.46 -12.61
C ALA A 53 19.78 1.72 -13.96
N LEU A 54 18.45 1.89 -13.97
CA LEU A 54 17.71 2.26 -15.18
C LEU A 54 18.05 3.68 -15.65
N TRP A 55 18.21 4.62 -14.71
CA TRP A 55 18.62 5.99 -15.01
C TRP A 55 20.02 6.04 -15.58
N ASP A 56 21.00 5.39 -14.94
CA ASP A 56 22.38 5.32 -15.42
C ASP A 56 22.45 4.77 -16.85
N LEU A 57 21.74 3.66 -17.12
CA LEU A 57 21.67 3.10 -18.47
C LEU A 57 21.03 4.04 -19.49
N ALA A 58 20.01 4.81 -19.09
CA ALA A 58 19.33 5.75 -19.96
C ALA A 58 20.17 7.00 -20.23
N SER A 59 20.78 7.58 -19.19
CA SER A 59 21.63 8.77 -19.29
C SER A 59 22.88 8.46 -20.12
N GLU A 60 23.53 7.32 -19.90
CA GLU A 60 24.70 6.89 -20.69
C GLU A 60 24.39 6.69 -22.18
N ARG A 61 23.25 6.05 -22.50
CA ARG A 61 22.91 5.71 -23.89
C ARG A 61 22.24 6.83 -24.67
N LEU A 62 21.52 7.72 -23.98
CA LEU A 62 20.71 8.76 -24.60
C LEU A 62 21.28 10.17 -24.38
N GLY A 63 22.30 10.32 -23.52
CA GLY A 63 22.90 11.61 -23.20
C GLY A 63 21.98 12.53 -22.39
N LEU A 64 21.03 11.95 -21.65
CA LEU A 64 20.09 12.70 -20.80
C LEU A 64 20.80 13.25 -19.56
N THR A 65 20.43 14.45 -19.14
CA THR A 65 20.95 15.05 -17.90
C THR A 65 19.97 14.93 -16.75
N ASP A 66 20.44 15.14 -15.52
CA ASP A 66 19.58 15.12 -14.34
C ASP A 66 18.49 16.21 -14.40
N GLU A 67 18.75 17.34 -15.09
CA GLU A 67 17.75 18.37 -15.35
C GLU A 67 16.61 17.87 -16.26
N ASP A 68 16.92 17.05 -17.27
CA ASP A 68 15.92 16.44 -18.14
C ASP A 68 15.00 15.50 -17.35
N LEU A 69 15.58 14.73 -16.42
CA LEU A 69 14.82 13.86 -15.53
C LEU A 69 13.91 14.68 -14.61
N ALA A 70 14.45 15.70 -13.95
CA ALA A 70 13.70 16.56 -13.05
C ALA A 70 12.55 17.26 -13.77
N ALA A 71 12.78 17.79 -14.98
CA ALA A 71 11.75 18.38 -15.81
C ALA A 71 10.68 17.36 -16.22
N ARG A 72 11.08 16.12 -16.55
CA ARG A 72 10.14 15.06 -16.90
C ARG A 72 9.30 14.62 -15.70
N VAL A 73 9.89 14.52 -14.52
CA VAL A 73 9.17 14.19 -13.28
C VAL A 73 8.15 15.27 -12.95
N ALA A 74 8.54 16.56 -13.02
CA ALA A 74 7.62 17.67 -12.80
C ALA A 74 6.44 17.65 -13.80
N ALA A 75 6.73 17.46 -15.09
CA ALA A 75 5.69 17.36 -16.12
C ALA A 75 4.74 16.16 -15.90
N LEU A 76 5.26 15.04 -15.39
CA LEU A 76 4.43 13.89 -15.04
C LEU A 76 3.57 14.19 -13.82
N ASP A 77 4.12 14.80 -12.77
CA ASP A 77 3.41 15.17 -11.54
C ASP A 77 2.22 16.09 -11.85
N GLU A 78 2.48 17.16 -12.63
CA GLU A 78 1.44 18.09 -13.13
C GLU A 78 0.37 17.39 -13.97
N ALA A 79 0.77 16.44 -14.83
CA ALA A 79 -0.18 15.70 -15.67
C ALA A 79 -1.06 14.74 -14.84
N SER A 80 -0.56 14.25 -13.71
CA SER A 80 -1.35 13.43 -12.77
C SER A 80 -2.32 14.25 -11.92
N GLY A 81 -2.13 15.56 -11.78
CA GLY A 81 -3.07 16.45 -11.09
C GLY A 81 -2.37 17.44 -10.18
N ALA A 82 -2.72 17.42 -8.89
CA ALA A 82 -2.13 18.35 -7.92
C ALA A 82 -0.64 18.03 -7.71
N PRO A 83 0.26 19.03 -7.77
CA PRO A 83 1.69 18.82 -7.56
C PRO A 83 1.95 18.56 -6.08
N ASP A 84 1.92 17.30 -5.68
CA ASP A 84 2.23 16.84 -4.33
C ASP A 84 3.38 15.81 -4.32
N GLY A 85 4.01 15.58 -5.48
CA GLY A 85 5.07 14.57 -5.65
C GLY A 85 4.56 13.14 -5.62
N ARG A 86 3.23 12.93 -5.76
CA ARG A 86 2.62 11.60 -5.81
C ARG A 86 2.08 11.34 -7.20
N ARG A 87 2.26 10.09 -7.62
CA ARG A 87 1.67 9.60 -8.86
C ARG A 87 0.16 9.43 -8.68
N HIS A 88 -0.63 10.45 -8.99
CA HIS A 88 -2.08 10.30 -9.08
C HIS A 88 -2.44 9.59 -10.37
N ARG A 89 -3.04 8.40 -10.28
CA ARG A 89 -3.58 7.75 -11.46
C ARG A 89 -4.86 8.48 -11.88
N ALA A 90 -4.97 8.85 -13.15
CA ALA A 90 -6.14 9.54 -13.67
C ALA A 90 -7.43 8.75 -13.36
N LEU A 91 -8.46 9.42 -12.83
CA LEU A 91 -9.74 8.78 -12.56
C LEU A 91 -10.30 8.17 -13.84
N ARG A 92 -10.51 6.85 -13.84
CA ARG A 92 -11.20 6.16 -14.93
C ARG A 92 -12.70 6.39 -14.80
N ARG A 93 -13.33 6.92 -15.85
CA ARG A 93 -14.78 7.08 -15.93
C ARG A 93 -15.38 5.95 -16.75
N CYS A 94 -16.50 5.39 -16.29
CA CYS A 94 -17.20 4.35 -17.01
C CYS A 94 -17.80 4.90 -18.32
N GLY A 95 -17.55 4.26 -19.46
CA GLY A 95 -18.12 4.70 -20.74
C GLY A 95 -19.65 4.55 -20.84
N ALA A 96 -20.29 3.76 -19.96
CA ALA A 96 -21.72 3.50 -19.98
C ALA A 96 -22.53 4.37 -19.00
N CYS A 97 -22.00 4.65 -17.81
CA CYS A 97 -22.72 5.40 -16.77
C CYS A 97 -21.95 6.62 -16.21
N ASP A 98 -20.77 6.92 -16.75
CA ASP A 98 -19.87 8.00 -16.34
C ASP A 98 -19.42 7.97 -14.86
N ALA A 99 -19.75 6.92 -14.12
CA ALA A 99 -19.30 6.77 -12.74
C ALA A 99 -17.78 6.53 -12.67
N ALA A 100 -17.17 7.00 -11.58
CA ALA A 100 -15.77 6.72 -11.27
C ALA A 100 -15.55 5.23 -11.04
N VAL A 101 -14.60 4.65 -11.77
CA VAL A 101 -14.21 3.24 -11.66
C VAL A 101 -12.87 3.14 -10.91
N PRO A 102 -12.82 2.48 -9.74
CA PRO A 102 -11.58 2.25 -9.01
C PRO A 102 -10.51 1.55 -9.86
N HIS A 103 -9.24 1.83 -9.59
CA HIS A 103 -8.12 1.15 -10.24
C HIS A 103 -8.09 -0.36 -9.92
N GLY A 104 -7.57 -1.17 -10.85
CA GLY A 104 -7.49 -2.64 -10.71
C GLY A 104 -8.80 -3.40 -10.95
N ARG A 105 -9.94 -2.71 -11.07
CA ARG A 105 -11.22 -3.37 -11.36
C ARG A 105 -11.49 -3.44 -12.87
N PRO A 106 -11.82 -4.63 -13.42
CA PRO A 106 -12.12 -4.78 -14.84
C PRO A 106 -13.51 -4.25 -15.21
N SER A 107 -14.42 -4.08 -14.24
CA SER A 107 -15.80 -3.63 -14.46
C SER A 107 -16.23 -2.52 -13.51
N CYS A 108 -17.22 -1.75 -13.95
CA CYS A 108 -17.84 -0.68 -13.17
C CYS A 108 -18.64 -1.26 -12.00
N VAL A 109 -18.44 -0.70 -10.79
CA VAL A 109 -19.17 -1.10 -9.58
C VAL A 109 -20.66 -0.77 -9.66
N PHE A 110 -21.03 0.25 -10.44
CA PHE A 110 -22.40 0.75 -10.51
C PHE A 110 -23.23 0.08 -11.62
N CYS A 111 -22.73 0.06 -12.85
CA CYS A 111 -23.49 -0.46 -13.99
C CYS A 111 -23.01 -1.83 -14.50
N GLY A 112 -21.89 -2.34 -14.01
CA GLY A 112 -21.32 -3.62 -14.44
C GLY A 112 -20.63 -3.61 -15.81
N ALA A 113 -20.66 -2.51 -16.56
CA ALA A 113 -19.97 -2.39 -17.84
C ALA A 113 -18.44 -2.47 -17.69
N ASP A 114 -17.76 -2.93 -18.73
CA ASP A 114 -16.29 -3.02 -18.74
C ASP A 114 -15.65 -1.64 -18.55
N ALA A 115 -14.61 -1.61 -17.71
CA ALA A 115 -13.88 -0.39 -17.40
C ALA A 115 -12.96 -0.02 -18.57
N PRO A 116 -13.03 1.21 -19.11
CA PRO A 116 -12.13 1.63 -20.16
C PRO A 116 -10.69 1.72 -19.65
N GLY A 117 -9.73 1.42 -20.53
CA GLY A 117 -8.30 1.67 -20.29
C GLY A 117 -7.64 0.75 -19.27
N VAL A 118 -7.87 -0.57 -19.33
CA VAL A 118 -7.09 -1.54 -18.55
C VAL A 118 -5.65 -1.53 -19.08
N GLY A 119 -4.77 -0.79 -18.41
CA GLY A 119 -3.34 -0.75 -18.74
C GLY A 119 -2.64 -2.04 -18.33
N PRO A 120 -1.42 -2.31 -18.85
CA PRO A 120 -0.61 -3.47 -18.44
C PRO A 120 -0.36 -3.56 -16.93
N PHE A 121 -0.34 -2.40 -16.26
CA PHE A 121 -0.10 -2.27 -14.82
C PHE A 121 -1.37 -2.31 -13.96
N ASP A 122 -2.54 -2.56 -14.55
CA ASP A 122 -3.82 -2.71 -13.84
C ASP A 122 -4.28 -4.18 -13.76
N ARG A 123 -3.48 -5.13 -14.26
CA ARG A 123 -3.77 -6.58 -14.26
C ARG A 123 -2.93 -7.39 -13.27
N VAL A 124 -2.22 -6.75 -12.35
CA VAL A 124 -1.44 -7.41 -11.27
C VAL A 124 -2.26 -7.44 -10.00
#